data_AF-A0A382YPW5-F1
#
_entry.id   AF-A0A382YPW5-F1
#
_cell.length_a   1.000
_cell.length_b   1.000
_cell.length_c   1.000
_cell.angle_alpha   90.00
_cell.angle_beta   90.00
_cell.angle_gamma   90.00
#
_symmetry.space_group_name_H-M   'P 1'
#
loop_
_entity.id
_entity.type
_entity.pdbx_description
1 polymer ?
#
loop_
_entity_poly.entity_id
_entity_poly.type
_entity_poly.pdbx_seq_one_letter_code
_entity_poly.pdbx_strand_id
1 'polypeptide(L)'
;VNFYGVALSANPDNQALLHQTMLLMLAEGRIADAISLAQRRIARHSDAAMARLILASQAIRDNDLATARKHLSKTKRKKFMSLLQPLLLAWINSADDRYGEALTALNHLRKPKAFKPFRTYHSALISDFSGYDAAARESFEETLKGNAWRASRVSLNYGGFLSRQGQRDDALALFNKIL
;
A
#
# COMPACT_ATOMS: atom_id res chain seq x y z
N VAL A 1 -0.44 12.68 -27.28
CA VAL A 1 0.08 13.35 -26.05
C VAL A 1 -0.15 14.87 -26.04
N ASN A 2 -0.03 15.58 -27.17
CA ASN A 2 -0.13 17.05 -27.20
C ASN A 2 -1.55 17.65 -26.99
N PHE A 3 -2.62 16.87 -27.16
CA PHE A 3 -3.99 17.38 -27.08
C PHE A 3 -4.44 17.78 -25.66
N TYR A 4 -4.04 17.02 -24.63
CA TYR A 4 -4.46 17.31 -23.25
C TYR A 4 -3.70 18.46 -22.61
N GLY A 5 -2.43 18.67 -22.98
CA GLY A 5 -1.66 19.84 -22.58
C GLY A 5 -2.27 21.12 -23.15
N VAL A 6 -2.58 21.15 -24.45
CA VAL A 6 -3.25 22.28 -25.12
C VAL A 6 -4.64 22.54 -24.54
N ALA A 7 -5.44 21.49 -24.30
CA ALA A 7 -6.76 21.63 -23.69
C ALA A 7 -6.69 22.13 -22.22
N LEU A 8 -5.67 21.71 -21.47
CA LEU A 8 -5.43 22.20 -20.12
C LEU A 8 -4.93 23.65 -20.12
N SER A 9 -4.15 24.08 -21.13
CA SER A 9 -3.79 25.49 -21.30
C SER A 9 -5.00 26.37 -21.57
N ALA A 10 -6.00 25.85 -22.31
CA ALA A 10 -7.24 26.58 -22.59
C ALA A 10 -8.19 26.66 -21.38
N ASN A 11 -8.22 25.64 -20.51
CA ASN A 11 -8.95 25.69 -19.24
C ASN A 11 -8.16 25.02 -18.10
N PRO A 12 -7.22 25.76 -17.46
CA PRO A 12 -6.29 25.22 -16.47
C PRO A 12 -6.94 24.67 -15.18
N ASP A 13 -8.20 25.04 -14.93
CA ASP A 13 -8.88 24.73 -13.67
C ASP A 13 -9.88 23.58 -13.79
N ASN A 14 -10.06 23.04 -15.00
CA ASN A 14 -10.93 21.90 -15.24
C ASN A 14 -10.40 20.65 -14.53
N GLN A 15 -11.09 20.24 -13.46
CA GLN A 15 -10.67 19.13 -12.59
C GLN A 15 -10.64 17.76 -13.29
N ALA A 16 -11.47 17.57 -14.33
CA ALA A 16 -11.47 16.34 -15.12
C ALA A 16 -10.23 16.29 -16.02
N LEU A 17 -9.90 17.38 -16.71
CA LEU A 17 -8.69 17.47 -17.52
C LEU A 17 -7.42 17.35 -16.67
N LEU A 18 -7.38 18.00 -15.50
CA LEU A 18 -6.28 17.82 -14.54
C LEU A 18 -6.11 16.35 -14.14
N HIS A 19 -7.21 15.66 -13.84
CA HIS A 19 -7.16 14.24 -13.47
C HIS A 19 -6.61 13.36 -14.59
N GLN A 20 -7.13 13.51 -15.80
CA GLN A 20 -6.72 12.71 -16.96
C GLN A 20 -5.27 12.99 -17.34
N THR A 21 -4.87 14.27 -17.38
CA THR A 21 -3.50 14.66 -17.69
C THR A 21 -2.53 14.13 -16.64
N MET A 22 -2.88 14.23 -15.35
CA MET A 22 -2.06 13.68 -14.26
C MET A 22 -1.83 12.18 -14.41
N LEU A 23 -2.87 11.41 -14.76
CA LEU A 23 -2.75 9.96 -14.99
C LEU A 23 -1.89 9.65 -16.22
N LEU A 24 -2.03 10.43 -17.29
CA LEU A 24 -1.20 10.27 -18.49
C LEU A 24 0.28 10.55 -18.20
N MET A 25 0.58 11.65 -17.49
CA MET A 25 1.95 11.97 -17.08
C MET A 25 2.54 10.85 -16.22
N LEU A 26 1.76 10.29 -15.29
CA LEU A 26 2.18 9.16 -14.48
C LEU A 26 2.48 7.92 -15.35
N ALA A 27 1.60 7.60 -16.30
CA ALA A 27 1.75 6.45 -17.20
C ALA A 27 2.96 6.59 -18.14
N GLU A 28 3.32 7.81 -18.54
CA GLU A 28 4.49 8.12 -19.36
C GLU A 28 5.79 8.23 -18.54
N GLY A 29 5.75 8.00 -17.22
CA GLY A 29 6.91 8.13 -16.34
C GLY A 29 7.32 9.58 -16.06
N ARG A 30 6.51 10.57 -16.45
CA ARG A 30 6.69 12.00 -16.16
C ARG A 30 6.24 12.33 -14.75
N ILE A 31 6.98 11.78 -13.77
CA ILE A 31 6.58 11.78 -12.36
C ILE A 31 6.48 13.21 -11.78
N ALA A 32 7.41 14.09 -12.10
CA ALA A 32 7.41 15.48 -11.61
C ALA A 32 6.16 16.25 -12.08
N ASP A 33 5.79 16.09 -13.35
CA ASP A 33 4.58 16.71 -13.92
C ASP A 33 3.31 16.17 -13.26
N ALA A 34 3.24 14.84 -13.05
CA ALA A 34 2.13 14.22 -12.34
C ALA A 34 1.99 14.74 -10.90
N ILE A 35 3.10 14.96 -10.19
CA ILE A 35 3.12 15.53 -8.84
C ILE A 35 2.60 16.97 -8.84
N SER A 36 3.09 17.82 -9.75
CA SER A 36 2.63 19.21 -9.88
C SER A 36 1.12 19.29 -10.13
N LEU A 37 0.60 18.43 -11.02
CA LEU A 37 -0.83 18.34 -11.30
C LEU A 37 -1.63 17.80 -10.10
N ALA A 38 -1.08 16.85 -9.35
CA ALA A 38 -1.69 16.33 -8.14
C ALA A 38 -1.83 17.40 -7.05
N GLN A 39 -0.80 18.25 -6.85
CA GLN A 39 -0.85 19.39 -5.92
C GLN A 39 -1.96 20.37 -6.29
N ARG A 40 -2.04 20.76 -7.57
CA ARG A 40 -3.12 21.63 -8.09
C ARG A 40 -4.50 21.05 -7.85
N ARG A 41 -4.66 19.73 -8.03
CA ARG A 41 -5.94 19.04 -7.85
C ARG A 41 -6.40 19.01 -6.40
N ILE A 42 -5.50 18.75 -5.43
CA ILE A 42 -5.89 18.69 -4.01
C ILE A 42 -6.23 20.07 -3.43
N ALA A 43 -5.71 21.16 -4.01
CA ALA A 43 -6.00 22.53 -3.57
C ALA A 43 -7.45 22.94 -3.86
N ARG A 44 -8.06 22.38 -4.92
CA ARG A 44 -9.39 22.78 -5.40
C ARG A 44 -10.47 21.72 -5.16
N HIS A 45 -10.10 20.47 -4.95
CA HIS A 45 -11.05 19.38 -4.75
C HIS A 45 -10.71 18.52 -3.53
N SER A 46 -11.66 18.47 -2.59
CA SER A 46 -11.52 17.71 -1.35
C SER A 46 -11.45 16.19 -1.61
N ASP A 47 -12.19 15.68 -2.59
CA ASP A 47 -12.15 14.26 -2.98
C ASP A 47 -11.14 14.01 -4.12
N ALA A 48 -9.89 13.80 -3.74
CA ALA A 48 -8.80 13.58 -4.70
C ALA A 48 -7.91 12.41 -4.32
N ALA A 49 -8.52 11.23 -4.20
CA ALA A 49 -7.87 9.99 -3.79
C ALA A 49 -6.59 9.69 -4.57
N MET A 50 -6.65 9.67 -5.91
CA MET A 50 -5.48 9.36 -6.73
C MET A 50 -4.37 10.41 -6.61
N ALA A 51 -4.73 11.70 -6.60
CA ALA A 51 -3.75 12.77 -6.41
C ALA A 51 -3.08 12.68 -5.04
N ARG A 52 -3.86 12.43 -3.98
CA ARG A 52 -3.31 12.21 -2.62
C ARG A 52 -2.44 10.95 -2.56
N LEU A 53 -2.76 9.90 -3.30
CA LEU A 53 -1.94 8.70 -3.37
C LEU A 53 -0.59 9.01 -4.04
N ILE A 54 -0.57 9.74 -5.16
CA ILE A 54 0.68 10.18 -5.82
C ILE A 54 1.54 11.00 -4.86
N LEU A 55 0.93 11.95 -4.14
CA LEU A 55 1.65 12.81 -3.18
C LEU A 55 2.12 12.03 -1.96
N ALA A 56 1.33 11.07 -1.46
CA ALA A 56 1.77 10.18 -0.38
C ALA A 56 2.96 9.31 -0.83
N SER A 57 2.93 8.78 -2.05
CA SER A 57 4.04 7.99 -2.59
C SER A 57 5.31 8.83 -2.76
N GLN A 58 5.20 10.09 -3.18
CA GLN A 58 6.34 11.01 -3.20
C GLN A 58 6.90 11.22 -1.78
N ALA A 59 6.04 11.53 -0.82
CA ALA A 59 6.46 11.76 0.56
C ALA A 59 7.12 10.51 1.19
N ILE A 60 6.64 9.31 0.88
CA ILE A 60 7.29 8.05 1.30
C ILE A 60 8.70 7.95 0.70
N ARG A 61 8.87 8.25 -0.60
CA ARG A 61 10.20 8.23 -1.24
C ARG A 61 11.18 9.22 -0.61
N ASP A 62 10.68 10.37 -0.18
CA ASP A 62 11.47 11.41 0.47
C ASP A 62 11.68 11.15 1.97
N ASN A 63 11.20 10.00 2.48
CA ASN A 63 11.17 9.66 3.91
C ASN A 63 10.37 10.64 4.79
N ASP A 64 9.48 11.45 4.19
CA ASP A 64 8.52 12.30 4.91
C ASP A 64 7.24 11.51 5.23
N LEU A 65 7.37 10.62 6.22
CA LEU A 65 6.29 9.74 6.68
C LEU A 65 5.09 10.52 7.24
N ALA A 66 5.33 11.70 7.84
CA ALA A 66 4.29 12.55 8.40
C ALA A 66 3.39 13.12 7.29
N THR A 67 3.98 13.67 6.23
CA THR A 67 3.24 14.17 5.07
C THR A 67 2.53 13.05 4.32
N ALA A 68 3.17 11.88 4.17
CA ALA A 68 2.54 10.70 3.58
C ALA A 68 1.26 10.30 4.33
N ARG A 69 1.35 10.20 5.67
CA ARG A 69 0.22 9.89 6.55
C ARG A 69 -0.90 10.92 6.42
N LYS A 70 -0.57 12.21 6.38
CA LYS A 70 -1.53 13.31 6.21
C LYS A 70 -2.30 13.21 4.88
N HIS A 71 -1.62 12.88 3.78
CA HIS A 71 -2.29 12.69 2.49
C HIS A 71 -3.23 11.50 2.51
N LEU A 72 -2.78 10.35 2.99
CA LEU A 72 -3.59 9.13 3.05
C LEU A 72 -4.81 9.30 3.96
N SER A 73 -4.66 9.88 5.15
CA SER A 73 -5.76 10.11 6.10
C SER A 73 -6.85 11.05 5.56
N LYS A 74 -6.52 11.93 4.61
CA LYS A 74 -7.49 12.80 3.92
C LYS A 74 -8.24 12.12 2.78
N THR A 75 -7.94 10.85 2.47
CA THR A 75 -8.68 10.07 1.48
C THR A 75 -9.83 9.32 2.12
N LYS A 76 -10.95 9.21 1.40
CA LYS A 76 -12.07 8.34 1.79
C LYS A 76 -11.73 6.89 1.43
N ARG A 77 -12.04 5.96 2.33
CA ARG A 77 -11.91 4.50 2.12
C ARG A 77 -12.98 3.96 1.15
N LYS A 78 -12.93 4.36 -0.12
CA LYS A 78 -13.85 3.91 -1.18
C LYS A 78 -13.07 3.32 -2.35
N LYS A 79 -13.69 2.41 -3.11
CA LYS A 79 -13.09 1.74 -4.27
C LYS A 79 -11.71 1.19 -3.91
N PHE A 80 -10.68 1.44 -4.72
CA PHE A 80 -9.31 0.98 -4.47
C PHE A 80 -8.70 1.48 -3.14
N MET A 81 -9.09 2.68 -2.65
CA MET A 81 -8.59 3.20 -1.36
C MET A 81 -9.14 2.44 -0.15
N SER A 82 -10.20 1.64 -0.31
CA SER A 82 -10.69 0.78 0.78
C SER A 82 -9.65 -0.29 1.18
N LEU A 83 -8.78 -0.69 0.25
CA LEU A 83 -7.67 -1.61 0.48
C LEU A 83 -6.34 -0.87 0.67
N LEU A 84 -6.00 0.06 -0.23
CA LEU A 84 -4.68 0.69 -0.24
C LEU A 84 -4.43 1.58 0.97
N GLN A 85 -5.42 2.38 1.40
CA GLN A 85 -5.20 3.33 2.49
C GLN A 85 -4.81 2.63 3.80
N PRO A 86 -5.56 1.60 4.29
CA PRO A 86 -5.16 0.90 5.50
C PRO A 86 -3.81 0.19 5.39
N LEU A 87 -3.50 -0.40 4.23
CA LEU A 87 -2.22 -1.07 4.00
C LEU A 87 -1.04 -0.10 4.04
N LEU A 88 -1.13 1.02 3.31
CA LEU A 88 -0.06 2.01 3.27
C LEU A 88 0.14 2.70 4.62
N LEU A 89 -0.96 3.02 5.33
CA LEU A 89 -0.87 3.55 6.69
C LEU A 89 -0.20 2.55 7.64
N ALA A 90 -0.48 1.24 7.50
CA ALA A 90 0.16 0.24 8.34
C ALA A 90 1.68 0.22 8.16
N TRP A 91 2.18 0.26 6.92
CA TRP A 91 3.61 0.30 6.65
C TRP A 91 4.27 1.62 7.06
N ILE A 92 3.60 2.76 6.86
CA ILE A 92 4.08 4.06 7.34
C ILE A 92 4.22 4.04 8.87
N ASN A 93 3.24 3.48 9.58
CA ASN A 93 3.30 3.35 11.03
C ASN A 93 4.42 2.40 11.45
N SER A 94 4.61 1.29 10.73
CA SER A 94 5.68 0.33 11.00
C SER A 94 7.08 0.92 10.80
N ALA A 95 7.28 1.76 9.77
CA ALA A 95 8.54 2.44 9.52
C ALA A 95 8.85 3.55 10.55
N ASP A 96 7.85 3.97 11.32
CA ASP A 96 7.90 4.95 12.40
C ASP A 96 7.86 4.27 13.78
N ASP A 97 8.23 2.97 13.86
CA ASP A 97 8.25 2.11 15.05
C ASP A 97 6.91 2.03 15.82
N ARG A 98 5.78 2.30 15.15
CA ARG A 98 4.44 2.33 15.73
C ARG A 98 3.66 1.05 15.40
N TYR A 99 4.17 -0.08 15.87
CA TYR A 99 3.60 -1.41 15.63
C TYR A 99 2.11 -1.53 15.97
N GLY A 100 1.68 -1.04 17.14
CA GLY A 100 0.28 -1.10 17.55
C GLY A 100 -0.66 -0.30 16.63
N GLU A 101 -0.21 0.86 16.15
CA GLU A 101 -0.96 1.65 15.18
C GLU A 101 -0.96 0.99 13.79
N ALA A 102 0.12 0.31 13.42
CA ALA A 102 0.20 -0.45 12.18
C ALA A 102 -0.88 -1.56 12.13
N LEU A 103 -0.98 -2.37 13.19
CA LEU A 103 -2.03 -3.39 13.30
C LEU A 103 -3.43 -2.79 13.39
N THR A 104 -3.59 -1.64 14.06
CA THR A 104 -4.86 -0.92 14.11
C THR A 104 -5.30 -0.47 12.71
N ALA A 105 -4.38 0.04 11.89
CA ALA A 105 -4.68 0.37 10.50
C ALA A 105 -5.16 -0.86 9.73
N LEU A 106 -4.46 -2.00 9.83
CA LEU A 106 -4.85 -3.26 9.18
C LEU A 106 -6.22 -3.79 9.62
N ASN A 107 -6.66 -3.50 10.86
CA ASN A 107 -7.99 -3.90 11.34
C ASN A 107 -9.14 -3.28 10.54
N HIS A 108 -8.91 -2.19 9.82
CA HIS A 108 -9.91 -1.64 8.89
C HIS A 108 -10.21 -2.54 7.68
N LEU A 109 -9.37 -3.53 7.42
CA LEU A 109 -9.56 -4.53 6.35
C LEU A 109 -10.40 -5.74 6.79
N ARG A 110 -10.93 -5.76 8.02
CA ARG A 110 -11.69 -6.91 8.57
C ARG A 110 -12.99 -7.23 7.83
N LYS A 111 -13.69 -6.21 7.29
CA LYS A 111 -15.08 -6.37 6.83
C LYS A 111 -15.22 -7.10 5.49
N PRO A 112 -14.53 -6.71 4.41
CA PRO A 112 -14.59 -7.52 3.20
C PRO A 112 -13.81 -8.81 3.46
N LYS A 113 -14.49 -9.96 3.46
CA LYS A 113 -13.82 -11.27 3.62
C LYS A 113 -12.70 -11.45 2.59
N ALA A 114 -12.87 -10.89 1.39
CA ALA A 114 -11.86 -10.85 0.32
C ALA A 114 -10.55 -10.15 0.73
N PHE A 115 -10.57 -9.27 1.74
CA PHE A 115 -9.37 -8.57 2.24
C PHE A 115 -8.67 -9.32 3.36
N LYS A 116 -9.25 -10.41 3.88
CA LYS A 116 -8.63 -11.21 4.95
C LYS A 116 -7.19 -11.63 4.61
N PRO A 117 -6.88 -12.17 3.40
CA PRO A 117 -5.51 -12.57 3.07
C PRO A 117 -4.52 -11.41 3.08
N PHE A 118 -4.92 -10.23 2.58
CA PHE A 118 -4.07 -9.03 2.64
C PHE A 118 -3.81 -8.61 4.08
N ARG A 119 -4.85 -8.58 4.92
CA ARG A 119 -4.72 -8.22 6.33
C ARG A 119 -3.77 -9.16 7.06
N THR A 120 -3.99 -10.46 6.98
CA THR A 120 -3.21 -11.46 7.74
C THR A 120 -1.77 -11.52 7.23
N TYR A 121 -1.57 -11.46 5.91
CA TYR A 121 -0.24 -11.48 5.33
C TYR A 121 0.58 -10.25 5.71
N HIS A 122 0.00 -9.05 5.60
CA HIS A 122 0.70 -7.83 6.00
C HIS A 122 0.87 -7.70 7.51
N SER A 123 -0.05 -8.25 8.33
CA SER A 123 0.18 -8.39 9.77
C SER A 123 1.40 -9.26 10.04
N ALA A 124 1.53 -10.40 9.36
CA ALA A 124 2.68 -11.28 9.53
C ALA A 124 4.01 -10.59 9.20
N LEU A 125 4.06 -9.90 8.05
CA LEU A 125 5.27 -9.18 7.62
C LEU A 125 5.64 -8.02 8.57
N ILE A 126 4.65 -7.26 9.04
CA ILE A 126 4.89 -6.15 9.97
C ILE A 126 5.33 -6.69 11.34
N SER A 127 4.71 -7.76 11.83
CA SER A 127 5.15 -8.41 13.07
C SER A 127 6.57 -8.96 12.97
N ASP A 128 6.93 -9.60 11.86
CA ASP A 128 8.29 -10.11 11.59
C ASP A 128 9.30 -8.95 11.54
N PHE A 129 8.98 -7.89 10.78
CA PHE A 129 9.81 -6.69 10.69
C PHE A 129 10.02 -6.00 12.05
N SER A 130 8.99 -5.95 12.89
CA SER A 130 9.03 -5.32 14.22
C SER A 130 9.52 -6.26 15.34
N GLY A 131 9.97 -7.48 15.02
CA GLY A 131 10.53 -8.42 16.01
C GLY A 131 9.51 -9.14 16.90
N TYR A 132 8.23 -9.15 16.51
CA TYR A 132 7.15 -9.86 17.21
C TYR A 132 6.92 -11.26 16.61
N ASP A 133 7.90 -12.14 16.76
CA ASP A 133 7.95 -13.46 16.09
C ASP A 133 6.70 -14.33 16.31
N ALA A 134 6.18 -14.38 17.54
CA ALA A 134 4.99 -15.18 17.85
C ALA A 134 3.76 -14.67 17.08
N ALA A 135 3.57 -13.35 17.02
CA ALA A 135 2.47 -12.73 16.28
C ALA A 135 2.67 -12.87 14.75
N ALA A 136 3.92 -12.83 14.28
CA ALA A 136 4.26 -13.07 12.89
C ALA A 136 3.88 -14.48 12.48
N ARG A 137 4.27 -15.48 13.29
CA ARG A 137 3.93 -16.90 13.08
C ARG A 137 2.42 -17.10 12.99
N GLU A 138 1.67 -16.65 14.00
CA GLU A 138 0.21 -16.77 14.03
C GLU A 138 -0.43 -16.16 12.77
N SER A 139 0.03 -14.98 12.36
CA SER A 139 -0.50 -14.28 11.20
C SER A 139 -0.14 -14.98 9.87
N PHE A 140 1.06 -15.57 9.77
CA PHE A 140 1.44 -16.38 8.61
C PHE A 140 0.59 -17.65 8.52
N GLU A 141 0.43 -18.38 9.62
CA GLU A 141 -0.41 -19.58 9.68
C GLU A 141 -1.86 -19.26 9.30
N GLU A 142 -2.42 -18.16 9.81
CA GLU A 142 -3.75 -17.70 9.44
C GLU A 142 -3.85 -17.34 7.95
N THR A 143 -2.79 -16.80 7.36
CA THR A 143 -2.71 -16.51 5.92
C THR A 143 -2.75 -17.79 5.09
N LEU A 144 -2.07 -18.85 5.54
CA LEU A 144 -1.99 -20.13 4.85
C LEU A 144 -3.29 -20.94 4.88
N LYS A 145 -4.21 -20.70 5.83
CA LYS A 145 -5.52 -21.38 5.89
C LYS A 145 -6.39 -21.15 4.65
N GLY A 146 -6.10 -20.12 3.84
CA GLY A 146 -6.78 -19.84 2.58
C GLY A 146 -6.00 -20.34 1.35
N ASN A 147 -6.25 -19.72 0.19
CA ASN A 147 -5.49 -20.00 -1.04
C ASN A 147 -4.28 -19.06 -1.23
N ALA A 148 -3.94 -18.25 -0.22
CA ALA A 148 -2.89 -17.23 -0.32
C ALA A 148 -1.49 -17.82 -0.51
N TRP A 149 -1.27 -19.06 -0.05
CA TRP A 149 -0.02 -19.82 -0.25
C TRP A 149 0.34 -20.01 -1.73
N ARG A 150 -0.65 -19.96 -2.64
CA ARG A 150 -0.42 -20.03 -4.09
C ARG A 150 0.29 -18.80 -4.64
N ALA A 151 0.26 -17.68 -3.93
CA ALA A 151 1.13 -16.56 -4.26
C ALA A 151 2.54 -16.90 -3.75
N SER A 152 3.47 -17.19 -4.65
CA SER A 152 4.84 -17.66 -4.30
C SER A 152 5.51 -16.77 -3.26
N ARG A 153 5.27 -15.45 -3.29
CA ARG A 153 5.80 -14.49 -2.31
C ARG A 153 5.37 -14.79 -0.86
N VAL A 154 4.13 -15.25 -0.64
CA VAL A 154 3.63 -15.60 0.70
C VAL A 154 4.42 -16.77 1.25
N SER A 155 4.56 -17.84 0.45
CA SER A 155 5.27 -19.05 0.83
C SER A 155 6.77 -18.80 0.99
N LEU A 156 7.38 -17.97 0.13
CA LEU A 156 8.78 -17.56 0.26
C LEU A 156 9.04 -16.78 1.55
N ASN A 157 8.20 -15.80 1.87
CA ASN A 157 8.37 -14.99 3.08
C ASN A 157 8.16 -15.81 4.35
N TYR A 158 7.15 -16.68 4.38
CA TYR A 158 6.92 -17.53 5.54
C TYR A 158 8.01 -18.59 5.70
N GLY A 159 8.44 -19.24 4.61
CA GLY A 159 9.57 -20.17 4.65
C GLY A 159 10.86 -19.48 5.11
N GLY A 160 11.10 -18.25 4.66
CA GLY A 160 12.22 -17.42 5.14
C GLY A 160 12.12 -17.12 6.64
N PHE A 161 10.93 -16.78 7.14
CA PHE A 161 10.67 -16.63 8.57
C PHE A 161 10.97 -17.93 9.36
N LEU A 162 10.41 -19.07 8.93
CA LEU A 162 10.65 -20.38 9.55
C LEU A 162 12.14 -20.76 9.56
N SER A 163 12.86 -20.50 8.48
CA SER A 163 14.29 -20.76 8.39
C SER A 163 15.09 -19.96 9.42
N ARG A 164 14.74 -18.69 9.67
CA ARG A 164 15.41 -17.88 10.71
C ARG A 164 15.09 -18.37 12.12
N GLN A 165 13.97 -19.04 12.29
CA GLN A 165 13.53 -19.67 13.55
C GLN A 165 14.08 -21.09 13.73
N GLY A 166 14.97 -21.57 12.86
CA GLY A 166 15.55 -22.92 12.92
C GLY A 166 14.63 -24.03 12.41
N GLN A 167 13.46 -23.70 11.87
CA GLN A 167 12.46 -24.66 11.37
C GLN A 167 12.71 -24.99 9.89
N ARG A 168 13.88 -25.57 9.61
CA ARG A 168 14.36 -25.81 8.24
C ARG A 168 13.45 -26.76 7.44
N ASP A 169 12.98 -27.84 8.05
CA ASP A 169 12.17 -28.85 7.35
C ASP A 169 10.82 -28.29 6.93
N ASP A 170 10.18 -27.51 7.80
CA ASP A 170 8.91 -26.83 7.51
C ASP A 170 9.09 -25.78 6.39
N ALA A 171 10.21 -25.05 6.41
CA ALA A 171 10.54 -24.09 5.34
C ALA A 171 10.71 -24.79 3.99
N LEU A 172 11.45 -25.91 3.95
CA LEU A 172 11.64 -26.71 2.72
C LEU A 172 10.32 -27.28 2.21
N ALA A 173 9.46 -27.77 3.11
CA ALA A 173 8.14 -28.27 2.74
C ALA A 173 7.26 -27.19 2.08
N LEU A 174 7.39 -25.92 2.49
CA LEU A 174 6.72 -24.81 1.84
C LEU A 174 7.33 -24.45 0.48
N PHE A 175 8.65 -24.41 0.36
CA PHE A 175 9.32 -24.11 -0.91
C PHE A 175 9.01 -25.15 -1.98
N ASN A 176 8.99 -26.44 -1.62
CA ASN A 176 8.68 -27.53 -2.55
C ASN A 176 7.22 -27.51 -3.07
N LYS A 177 6.31 -26.76 -2.44
CA LYS A 177 4.93 -26.61 -2.93
C LYS A 177 4.77 -25.54 -4.01
N ILE A 178 5.77 -24.67 -4.20
CA ILE A 178 5.71 -23.53 -5.12
C ILE A 178 6.74 -23.60 -6.25
N LEU A 179 7.74 -24.48 -6.14
CA LEU A 179 8.74 -24.80 -7.15
C LEU A 179 8.29 -26.02 -7.95
#